data_AF-A0A1B7WAK3-F1
#
_entry.id   AF-A0A1B7WAK3-F1
#
_cell.length_a   1.000
_cell.length_b   1.000
_cell.length_c   1.000
_cell.angle_alpha   90.00
_cell.angle_beta   90.00
_cell.angle_gamma   90.00
#
_symmetry.space_group_name_H-M   'P 1'
#
loop_
_entity.id
_entity.type
_entity.pdbx_description
1 polymer ?
#
loop_
_entity_poly.entity_id
_entity_poly.type
_entity_poly.pdbx_seq_one_letter_code
_entity_poly.pdbx_strand_id
1 'polypeptide(L)'
;MQVKARNGNFDKIQWSISREEIEKNAVLVCILIQEEVSEAQAEYNLIFAGFLPTNMITSNTGKALVGIDKLLYSGGLRSYLESLTSSEADEYIRLYHECLEKEDYGGAFDYFYADVMLLKPNNAYAYYSRGIARSELGDTQGAIEDYTQAINIDSNCVDAYYSRGIARSELGDKQGEIEDYTQAINIDPNYVNAYYSRGIARSEVGDKQGAIDDYTQAIKIPNYVNAYFNRGNARDELGDKQGAIDDYNQALKINPNYAGAYTNRGNARSNLGDKQGAIDDYNQALKINSNDADAYNNRGLVRNELGDKQGAIDDFNLAIKFNPNLAQVYNNRGVVRYDLGDNQEAIADYNLAIKINPNLAQAYNNRAKARNDLGNKQGAIDDFNLAIKINPNYANAYIARGIVRDDLGDKQGAIKDFQTAANIYKKEGKETDYQKVMEIIREINK
;
A
#
# COMPACT_ATOMS: atom_id res chain seq x y z
N MET A 1 -30.41 63.43 8.65
CA MET A 1 -29.39 62.41 8.96
C MET A 1 -28.15 63.13 9.45
N GLN A 2 -27.77 62.97 10.71
CA GLN A 2 -26.55 63.58 11.26
C GLN A 2 -25.51 62.47 11.43
N VAL A 3 -24.38 62.58 10.74
CA VAL A 3 -23.29 61.60 10.83
C VAL A 3 -22.24 62.13 11.80
N LYS A 4 -21.87 61.32 12.80
CA LYS A 4 -20.84 61.66 13.79
C LYS A 4 -19.73 60.60 13.71
N ALA A 5 -18.55 60.97 13.21
CA ALA A 5 -17.38 60.10 13.15
C ALA A 5 -16.46 60.29 14.36
N ARG A 6 -15.83 59.20 14.82
CA ARG A 6 -14.88 59.16 15.93
C ARG A 6 -13.81 58.12 15.64
N ASN A 7 -12.53 58.47 15.85
CA ASN A 7 -11.40 57.56 15.70
C ASN A 7 -10.77 57.33 17.08
N GLY A 8 -10.38 56.11 17.41
CA GLY A 8 -9.76 55.78 18.70
C GLY A 8 -9.92 54.31 19.08
N ASN A 9 -9.52 53.97 20.31
CA ASN A 9 -9.64 52.61 20.83
C ASN A 9 -11.12 52.28 21.13
N PHE A 10 -11.58 51.13 20.64
CA PHE A 10 -12.98 50.67 20.61
C PHE A 10 -13.71 50.86 21.95
N ASP A 11 -13.09 50.44 23.05
CA ASP A 11 -13.68 50.48 24.39
C ASP A 11 -13.81 51.88 25.00
N LYS A 12 -13.22 52.89 24.37
CA LYS A 12 -13.16 54.28 24.88
C LYS A 12 -14.03 55.25 24.07
N ILE A 13 -14.64 54.80 22.98
CA ILE A 13 -15.49 55.65 22.14
C ILE A 13 -16.90 55.73 22.76
N GLN A 14 -17.36 56.96 22.99
CA GLN A 14 -18.69 57.24 23.50
C GLN A 14 -19.37 58.35 22.70
N TRP A 15 -20.69 58.23 22.54
CA TRP A 15 -21.52 59.24 21.90
C TRP A 15 -22.42 59.91 22.93
N SER A 16 -22.51 61.24 22.84
CA SER A 16 -23.50 62.00 23.58
C SER A 16 -24.76 62.17 22.73
N ILE A 17 -25.87 61.66 23.26
CA ILE A 17 -27.19 61.70 22.62
C ILE A 17 -28.09 62.58 23.48
N SER A 18 -28.73 63.56 22.86
CA SER A 18 -29.63 64.49 23.54
C SER A 18 -30.98 63.84 23.86
N ARG A 19 -31.66 64.34 24.89
CA ARG A 19 -33.01 63.90 25.24
C ARG A 19 -34.02 64.08 24.09
N GLU A 20 -33.86 65.13 23.30
CA GLU A 20 -34.71 65.38 22.13
C GLU A 20 -34.53 64.29 21.05
N GLU A 21 -33.30 63.79 20.83
CA GLU A 21 -33.04 62.66 19.92
C GLU A 21 -33.62 61.33 20.44
N ILE A 22 -33.71 61.18 21.77
CA ILE A 22 -34.32 60.02 22.43
C ILE A 22 -35.85 60.04 22.28
N GLU A 23 -36.48 61.18 22.54
CA GLU A 23 -37.94 61.33 22.50
C GLU A 23 -38.51 61.21 21.07
N LYS A 24 -37.70 61.51 20.04
CA LYS A 24 -38.07 61.33 18.63
C LYS A 24 -38.08 59.87 18.16
N ASN A 25 -37.65 58.92 19.00
CA ASN A 25 -37.53 57.50 18.66
C ASN A 25 -36.78 57.26 17.32
N ALA A 26 -35.68 57.98 17.14
CA ALA A 26 -34.82 57.83 15.98
C ALA A 26 -34.06 56.49 16.04
N VAL A 27 -33.54 56.03 14.90
CA VAL A 27 -32.64 54.88 14.84
C VAL A 27 -31.22 55.40 14.67
N LEU A 28 -30.35 55.08 15.64
CA LEU A 28 -28.92 55.32 15.50
C LEU A 28 -28.34 54.20 14.65
N VAL A 29 -27.59 54.54 13.61
CA VAL A 29 -26.83 53.56 12.81
C VAL A 29 -25.35 53.76 13.13
N CYS A 30 -24.70 52.70 13.59
CA CYS A 30 -23.27 52.67 13.89
C CYS A 30 -22.58 51.86 12.80
N ILE A 31 -21.60 52.46 12.13
CA ILE A 31 -20.75 51.81 11.13
C ILE A 31 -19.32 51.94 11.62
N LEU A 32 -18.63 50.82 11.73
CA LEU A 32 -17.24 50.73 12.15
C LEU A 32 -16.38 50.27 10.98
N ILE A 33 -15.36 51.05 10.67
CA ILE A 33 -14.46 50.81 9.55
C ILE A 33 -13.04 50.79 10.10
N GLN A 34 -12.25 49.77 9.73
CA GLN A 34 -10.81 49.71 9.95
C GLN A 34 -10.14 50.33 8.75
N GLU A 35 -9.29 51.32 8.98
CA GLU A 35 -8.38 51.80 7.95
C GLU A 35 -7.06 51.05 8.11
N GLU A 36 -6.70 50.25 7.11
CA GLU A 36 -5.38 49.67 6.99
C GLU A 36 -4.57 50.49 5.99
N VAL A 37 -3.48 51.08 6.46
CA VAL A 37 -2.62 51.94 5.64
C VAL A 37 -1.42 51.12 5.17
N SER A 38 -1.39 50.81 3.87
CA SER A 38 -0.17 50.34 3.20
C SER A 38 0.55 51.52 2.54
N GLU A 39 1.85 51.37 2.22
CA GLU A 39 2.61 52.43 1.52
C GLU A 39 2.03 52.81 0.15
N ALA A 40 1.16 51.99 -0.45
CA ALA A 40 0.60 52.21 -1.78
C ALA A 40 -0.85 52.74 -1.79
N GLN A 41 -1.67 52.45 -0.77
CA GLN A 41 -3.07 52.90 -0.68
C GLN A 41 -3.67 52.62 0.71
N ALA A 42 -4.69 53.40 1.09
CA ALA A 42 -5.53 53.13 2.26
C ALA A 42 -6.69 52.20 1.86
N GLU A 43 -6.79 51.05 2.52
CA GLU A 43 -7.94 50.14 2.40
C GLU A 43 -8.85 50.31 3.62
N TYR A 44 -10.15 50.43 3.35
CA TYR A 44 -11.17 50.62 4.37
C TYR A 44 -12.02 49.34 4.48
N ASN A 45 -11.80 48.57 5.54
CA ASN A 45 -12.53 47.34 5.82
C ASN A 45 -13.72 47.64 6.73
N LEU A 46 -14.95 47.34 6.27
CA LEU A 46 -16.12 47.39 7.15
C LEU A 46 -15.97 46.29 8.21
N ILE A 47 -15.71 46.69 9.45
CA ILE A 47 -15.61 45.74 10.57
C ILE A 47 -17.02 45.38 11.05
N PHE A 48 -17.91 46.38 11.13
CA PHE A 48 -19.22 46.19 11.74
C PHE A 48 -20.25 47.25 11.33
N ALA A 49 -21.52 46.86 11.19
CA ALA A 49 -22.65 47.80 11.10
C ALA A 49 -23.82 47.35 11.99
N GLY A 50 -24.40 48.27 12.75
CA GLY A 50 -25.53 47.98 13.64
C GLY A 50 -26.43 49.18 13.86
N PHE A 51 -27.55 48.98 14.54
CA PHE A 51 -28.47 50.07 14.86
C PHE A 51 -29.08 49.98 16.27
N LEU A 52 -29.38 51.12 16.87
CA LEU A 52 -30.01 51.24 18.18
C LEU A 52 -31.17 52.25 18.13
N PRO A 53 -32.42 51.82 18.36
CA PRO A 53 -33.54 52.73 18.60
C PRO A 53 -33.29 53.60 19.83
N THR A 54 -33.42 54.92 19.70
CA THR A 54 -33.05 55.84 20.78
C THR A 54 -33.97 55.76 21.99
N ASN A 55 -35.20 55.28 21.82
CA ASN A 55 -36.16 55.05 22.93
C ASN A 55 -35.69 53.96 23.92
N MET A 56 -34.68 53.16 23.58
CA MET A 56 -34.07 52.17 24.47
C MET A 56 -32.99 52.77 25.39
N ILE A 57 -32.69 54.06 25.23
CA ILE A 57 -31.67 54.77 26.00
C ILE A 57 -32.33 55.56 27.13
N THR A 58 -31.98 55.26 28.37
CA THR A 58 -32.48 56.00 29.54
C THR A 58 -31.53 57.15 29.91
N SER A 59 -32.04 58.38 30.04
CA SER A 59 -31.27 59.55 30.52
C SER A 59 -32.01 60.30 31.62
N ASN A 60 -31.31 60.57 32.74
CA ASN A 60 -31.85 61.33 33.87
C ASN A 60 -31.36 62.80 33.90
N THR A 61 -30.45 63.19 33.00
CA THR A 61 -29.70 64.47 33.06
C THR A 61 -29.69 65.26 31.73
N GLY A 62 -30.64 64.98 30.82
CA GLY A 62 -30.83 65.72 29.57
C GLY A 62 -29.91 65.31 28.41
N LYS A 63 -28.84 64.56 28.69
CA LYS A 63 -27.98 63.87 27.72
C LYS A 63 -27.64 62.47 28.22
N ALA A 64 -27.57 61.49 27.32
CA ALA A 64 -27.02 60.16 27.60
C ALA A 64 -25.63 60.02 26.98
N LEU A 65 -24.70 59.39 27.71
CA LEU A 65 -23.45 58.88 27.15
C LEU A 65 -23.62 57.39 26.89
N VAL A 66 -23.45 56.98 25.64
CA VAL A 66 -23.63 55.60 25.19
C VAL A 66 -22.31 55.13 24.58
N GLY A 67 -21.75 54.06 25.14
CA GLY A 67 -20.58 53.38 24.60
C GLY A 67 -20.93 52.48 23.42
N ILE A 68 -19.93 52.02 22.68
CA ILE A 68 -20.13 51.15 21.52
C ILE A 68 -20.81 49.83 21.90
N ASP A 69 -20.47 49.25 23.06
CA ASP A 69 -21.09 48.07 23.65
C ASP A 69 -22.62 48.18 23.77
N LYS A 70 -23.14 49.36 24.07
CA LYS A 70 -24.58 49.62 24.19
C LYS A 70 -25.27 49.90 22.86
N LEU A 71 -24.54 50.37 21.85
CA LEU A 71 -25.03 50.46 20.47
C LEU A 71 -25.12 49.07 19.80
N LEU A 72 -24.41 48.10 20.35
CA LEU A 72 -24.39 46.69 19.95
C LEU A 72 -25.45 45.89 20.73
N TYR A 73 -26.72 46.28 20.63
CA TYR A 73 -27.81 45.64 21.38
C TYR A 73 -27.92 44.12 21.09
N SER A 74 -28.02 43.32 22.16
CA SER A 74 -28.03 41.85 22.16
C SER A 74 -29.37 41.22 21.71
N GLY A 75 -29.96 41.76 20.65
CA GLY A 75 -31.16 41.23 19.99
C GLY A 75 -31.25 41.61 18.51
N GLY A 76 -30.15 42.11 17.92
CA GLY A 76 -30.07 42.50 16.51
C GLY A 76 -29.57 41.38 15.58
N LEU A 77 -29.19 41.78 14.35
CA LEU A 77 -28.78 40.93 13.22
C LEU A 77 -27.84 39.77 13.58
N ARG A 78 -26.99 39.88 14.61
CA ARG A 78 -26.13 38.78 15.09
C ARG A 78 -26.93 37.56 15.56
N SER A 79 -27.97 37.75 16.38
CA SER A 79 -28.83 36.64 16.83
C SER A 79 -29.73 36.10 15.71
N TYR A 80 -30.12 36.95 14.76
CA TYR A 80 -30.84 36.53 13.56
C TYR A 80 -29.93 35.71 12.62
N LEU A 81 -28.69 36.14 12.39
CA LEU A 81 -27.69 35.41 11.63
C LEU A 81 -27.32 34.10 12.32
N GLU A 82 -27.08 34.08 13.63
CA GLU A 82 -26.84 32.83 14.40
C GLU A 82 -28.03 31.85 14.32
N SER A 83 -29.27 32.34 14.16
CA SER A 83 -30.45 31.50 13.94
C SER A 83 -30.65 31.05 12.49
N LEU A 84 -30.26 31.86 11.50
CA LEU A 84 -30.29 31.54 10.07
C LEU A 84 -29.15 30.58 9.66
N THR A 85 -27.95 30.79 10.19
CA THR A 85 -26.78 29.92 9.95
C THR A 85 -26.96 28.51 10.50
N SER A 86 -27.90 28.30 11.42
CA SER A 86 -28.27 26.95 11.86
C SER A 86 -29.24 26.29 10.88
N SER A 87 -30.33 26.94 10.46
CA SER A 87 -31.34 26.27 9.62
C SER A 87 -30.89 26.08 8.17
N GLU A 88 -30.14 27.03 7.60
CA GLU A 88 -29.62 26.92 6.22
C GLU A 88 -28.48 25.91 6.14
N ALA A 89 -27.54 25.91 7.10
CA ALA A 89 -26.47 24.90 7.15
C ALA A 89 -27.02 23.48 7.30
N ASP A 90 -28.07 23.29 8.12
CA ASP A 90 -28.71 21.99 8.30
C ASP A 90 -29.43 21.53 7.01
N GLU A 91 -29.98 22.46 6.21
CA GLU A 91 -30.57 22.15 4.90
C GLU A 91 -29.51 21.79 3.84
N TYR A 92 -28.37 22.47 3.82
CA TYR A 92 -27.27 22.10 2.93
C TYR A 92 -26.61 20.77 3.33
N ILE A 93 -26.49 20.49 4.63
CA ILE A 93 -26.07 19.17 5.13
C ILE A 93 -27.05 18.09 4.66
N ARG A 94 -28.37 18.35 4.73
CA ARG A 94 -29.39 17.44 4.20
C ARG A 94 -29.21 17.18 2.70
N LEU A 95 -29.03 18.22 1.88
CA LEU A 95 -28.85 18.10 0.43
C LEU A 95 -27.55 17.38 0.06
N TYR A 96 -26.47 17.64 0.80
CA TYR A 96 -25.21 16.90 0.69
C TYR A 96 -25.42 15.40 0.91
N HIS A 97 -26.10 15.01 1.99
CA HIS A 97 -26.41 13.61 2.26
C HIS A 97 -27.30 12.98 1.17
N GLU A 98 -28.27 13.73 0.65
CA GLU A 98 -29.11 13.27 -0.46
C GLU A 98 -28.31 13.03 -1.75
N CYS A 99 -27.30 13.86 -2.03
CA CYS A 99 -26.38 13.64 -3.15
C CYS A 99 -25.50 12.40 -2.93
N LEU A 100 -24.96 12.19 -1.72
CA LEU A 100 -24.21 10.97 -1.40
C LEU A 100 -25.04 9.70 -1.55
N GLU A 101 -26.29 9.69 -1.07
CA GLU A 101 -27.21 8.56 -1.22
C GLU A 101 -27.50 8.23 -2.69
N LYS A 102 -27.39 9.22 -3.58
CA LYS A 102 -27.58 9.09 -5.02
C LYS A 102 -26.28 8.87 -5.79
N GLU A 103 -25.15 8.73 -5.12
CA GLU A 103 -23.80 8.64 -5.72
C GLU A 103 -23.46 9.85 -6.62
N ASP A 104 -24.10 11.00 -6.40
CA ASP A 104 -23.82 12.26 -7.09
C ASP A 104 -22.72 13.03 -6.35
N TYR A 105 -21.47 12.59 -6.53
CA TYR A 105 -20.32 13.17 -5.84
C TYR A 105 -19.98 14.60 -6.31
N GLY A 106 -20.33 14.95 -7.55
CA GLY A 106 -20.18 16.32 -8.07
C GLY A 106 -21.15 17.28 -7.40
N GLY A 107 -22.44 16.91 -7.33
CA GLY A 107 -23.44 17.68 -6.59
C GLY A 107 -23.13 17.74 -5.08
N ALA A 108 -22.68 16.63 -4.49
CA ALA A 108 -22.24 16.60 -3.10
C ALA A 108 -21.08 17.57 -2.85
N PHE A 109 -20.10 17.64 -3.76
CA PHE A 109 -19.00 18.59 -3.68
C PHE A 109 -19.50 20.06 -3.78
N ASP A 110 -20.38 20.35 -4.73
CA ASP A 110 -20.87 21.71 -5.00
C ASP A 110 -21.74 22.28 -3.86
N TYR A 111 -22.73 21.52 -3.37
CA TYR A 111 -23.59 21.94 -2.25
C TYR A 111 -22.82 22.14 -0.96
N PHE A 112 -21.73 21.40 -0.82
CA PHE A 112 -20.89 21.44 0.35
C PHE A 112 -19.85 22.59 0.30
N TYR A 113 -19.33 22.89 -0.90
CA TYR A 113 -18.38 23.98 -1.16
C TYR A 113 -19.02 25.37 -1.02
N ALA A 114 -20.29 25.53 -1.37
CA ALA A 114 -20.94 26.85 -1.43
C ALA A 114 -21.16 27.49 -0.05
N ASP A 115 -21.59 26.76 0.99
CA ASP A 115 -22.09 27.41 2.22
C ASP A 115 -21.66 26.78 3.57
N VAL A 116 -21.38 25.46 3.69
CA VAL A 116 -21.07 24.83 5.00
C VAL A 116 -19.71 25.27 5.57
N MET A 117 -18.69 25.40 4.73
CA MET A 117 -17.34 25.84 5.13
C MET A 117 -17.29 27.34 5.46
N LEU A 118 -18.13 28.14 4.82
CA LEU A 118 -18.28 29.58 5.09
C LEU A 118 -19.02 29.83 6.40
N LEU A 119 -19.98 28.98 6.75
CA LEU A 119 -20.81 29.11 7.96
C LEU A 119 -20.21 28.42 9.20
N LYS A 120 -19.44 27.34 9.03
CA LYS A 120 -18.81 26.56 10.12
C LYS A 120 -17.38 26.10 9.76
N PRO A 121 -16.39 27.01 9.74
CA PRO A 121 -15.01 26.71 9.34
C PRO A 121 -14.26 25.74 10.28
N ASN A 122 -14.76 25.50 11.50
CA ASN A 122 -14.17 24.54 12.46
C ASN A 122 -15.01 23.26 12.57
N ASN A 123 -15.42 22.68 11.46
CA ASN A 123 -16.18 21.43 11.45
C ASN A 123 -15.34 20.28 10.84
N ALA A 124 -14.81 19.39 11.68
CA ALA A 124 -13.97 18.27 11.24
C ALA A 124 -14.72 17.31 10.29
N TYR A 125 -15.98 16.99 10.61
CA TYR A 125 -16.84 16.14 9.77
C TYR A 125 -17.00 16.73 8.37
N ALA A 126 -17.07 18.05 8.30
CA ALA A 126 -17.22 18.79 7.08
C ALA A 126 -15.96 18.60 6.17
N TYR A 127 -14.76 18.80 6.70
CA TYR A 127 -13.54 18.59 5.92
C TYR A 127 -13.37 17.11 5.52
N TYR A 128 -13.67 16.18 6.44
CA TYR A 128 -13.65 14.75 6.14
C TYR A 128 -14.55 14.38 4.94
N SER A 129 -15.78 14.88 4.96
CA SER A 129 -16.79 14.70 3.92
C SER A 129 -16.36 15.22 2.55
N ARG A 130 -15.71 16.39 2.49
CA ARG A 130 -15.15 16.93 1.24
C ARG A 130 -13.95 16.12 0.76
N GLY A 131 -13.12 15.64 1.68
CA GLY A 131 -12.00 14.76 1.37
C GLY A 131 -12.47 13.49 0.65
N ILE A 132 -13.56 12.86 1.11
CA ILE A 132 -14.18 11.71 0.42
C ILE A 132 -14.58 12.09 -1.01
N ALA A 133 -15.34 13.18 -1.17
CA ALA A 133 -15.80 13.60 -2.49
C ALA A 133 -14.63 13.88 -3.46
N ARG A 134 -13.56 14.53 -2.98
CA ARG A 134 -12.35 14.75 -3.77
C ARG A 134 -11.63 13.46 -4.16
N SER A 135 -11.56 12.49 -3.24
CA SER A 135 -10.99 11.17 -3.50
C SER A 135 -11.73 10.46 -4.62
N GLU A 136 -13.07 10.45 -4.58
CA GLU A 136 -13.91 9.84 -5.63
C GLU A 136 -13.80 10.57 -6.98
N LEU A 137 -13.54 11.88 -6.96
CA LEU A 137 -13.27 12.69 -8.16
C LEU A 137 -11.82 12.53 -8.68
N GLY A 138 -10.99 11.74 -8.02
CA GLY A 138 -9.58 11.50 -8.38
C GLY A 138 -8.60 12.60 -7.96
N ASP A 139 -9.04 13.58 -7.15
CA ASP A 139 -8.19 14.58 -6.53
C ASP A 139 -7.63 14.06 -5.18
N THR A 140 -6.75 13.05 -5.27
CA THR A 140 -6.16 12.40 -4.10
C THR A 140 -5.38 13.40 -3.22
N GLN A 141 -4.68 14.37 -3.82
CA GLN A 141 -3.91 15.37 -3.06
C GLN A 141 -4.83 16.33 -2.30
N GLY A 142 -5.89 16.85 -2.94
CA GLY A 142 -6.88 17.69 -2.28
C GLY A 142 -7.68 16.94 -1.20
N ALA A 143 -7.87 15.63 -1.36
CA ALA A 143 -8.44 14.77 -0.33
C ALA A 143 -7.54 14.68 0.92
N ILE A 144 -6.23 14.48 0.74
CA ILE A 144 -5.25 14.46 1.85
C ILE A 144 -5.24 15.79 2.62
N GLU A 145 -5.30 16.92 1.92
CA GLU A 145 -5.36 18.24 2.53
C GLU A 145 -6.61 18.38 3.41
N ASP A 146 -7.76 17.95 2.90
CA ASP A 146 -9.03 18.00 3.62
C ASP A 146 -9.06 17.07 4.83
N TYR A 147 -8.62 15.81 4.69
CA TYR A 147 -8.50 14.92 5.83
C TYR A 147 -7.53 15.47 6.88
N THR A 148 -6.46 16.14 6.45
CA THR A 148 -5.53 16.80 7.38
C THR A 148 -6.19 17.94 8.14
N GLN A 149 -7.03 18.75 7.49
CA GLN A 149 -7.79 19.78 8.19
C GLN A 149 -8.82 19.17 9.16
N ALA A 150 -9.49 18.08 8.77
CA ALA A 150 -10.38 17.36 9.66
C ALA A 150 -9.66 16.90 10.94
N ILE A 151 -8.46 16.33 10.80
CA ILE A 151 -7.60 15.89 11.91
C ILE A 151 -7.08 17.07 12.76
N ASN A 152 -6.74 18.20 12.14
CA ASN A 152 -6.31 19.39 12.87
C ASN A 152 -7.43 19.98 13.75
N ILE A 153 -8.68 19.87 13.30
CA ILE A 153 -9.86 20.32 14.04
C ILE A 153 -10.26 19.30 15.12
N ASP A 154 -10.27 18.01 14.77
CA ASP A 154 -10.54 16.90 15.68
C ASP A 154 -9.48 15.80 15.52
N SER A 155 -8.53 15.79 16.45
CA SER A 155 -7.44 14.82 16.48
C SER A 155 -7.88 13.40 16.82
N ASN A 156 -9.15 13.19 17.21
CA ASN A 156 -9.72 11.86 17.49
C ASN A 156 -10.57 11.32 16.33
N CYS A 157 -10.55 11.97 15.17
CA CYS A 157 -11.29 11.54 14.00
C CYS A 157 -10.62 10.31 13.33
N VAL A 158 -10.97 9.11 13.81
CA VAL A 158 -10.44 7.82 13.33
C VAL A 158 -10.58 7.67 11.81
N ASP A 159 -11.76 7.99 11.28
CA ASP A 159 -12.09 7.84 9.87
C ASP A 159 -11.25 8.75 8.97
N ALA A 160 -10.90 9.96 9.44
CA ALA A 160 -10.05 10.87 8.71
C ALA A 160 -8.59 10.37 8.65
N TYR A 161 -8.05 9.82 9.75
CA TYR A 161 -6.74 9.16 9.71
C TYR A 161 -6.75 7.97 8.75
N TYR A 162 -7.74 7.08 8.86
CA TYR A 162 -7.83 5.92 7.98
C TYR A 162 -7.93 6.32 6.49
N SER A 163 -8.81 7.28 6.17
CA SER A 163 -9.03 7.71 4.78
C SER A 163 -7.82 8.48 4.22
N ARG A 164 -7.11 9.25 5.04
CA ARG A 164 -5.83 9.87 4.65
C ARG A 164 -4.76 8.83 4.40
N GLY A 165 -4.72 7.76 5.20
CA GLY A 165 -3.83 6.62 4.99
C GLY A 165 -4.07 5.95 3.63
N ILE A 166 -5.34 5.73 3.26
CA ILE A 166 -5.71 5.18 1.94
C ILE A 166 -5.21 6.12 0.81
N ALA A 167 -5.51 7.41 0.90
CA ALA A 167 -5.10 8.38 -0.11
C ALA A 167 -3.56 8.48 -0.23
N ARG A 168 -2.82 8.37 0.89
CA ARG A 168 -1.36 8.28 0.87
C ARG A 168 -0.85 6.99 0.21
N SER A 169 -1.55 5.87 0.40
CA SER A 169 -1.27 4.60 -0.28
C SER A 169 -1.31 4.75 -1.80
N GLU A 170 -2.34 5.44 -2.32
CA GLU A 170 -2.52 5.70 -3.75
C GLU A 170 -1.37 6.54 -4.34
N LEU A 171 -0.82 7.48 -3.56
CA LEU A 171 0.36 8.26 -3.94
C LEU A 171 1.69 7.54 -3.70
N GLY A 172 1.67 6.31 -3.16
CA GLY A 172 2.86 5.53 -2.86
C GLY A 172 3.62 5.98 -1.60
N ASP A 173 3.03 6.83 -0.75
CA ASP A 173 3.61 7.23 0.53
C ASP A 173 3.40 6.13 1.59
N LYS A 174 4.26 5.11 1.51
CA LYS A 174 4.22 3.93 2.38
C LYS A 174 4.45 4.25 3.86
N GLN A 175 5.28 5.24 4.16
CA GLN A 175 5.55 5.61 5.54
C GLN A 175 4.37 6.38 6.12
N GLY A 176 3.83 7.36 5.39
CA GLY A 176 2.70 8.17 5.83
C GLY A 176 1.40 7.37 5.98
N GLU A 177 1.15 6.35 5.16
CA GLU A 177 -0.02 5.48 5.36
C GLU A 177 0.10 4.64 6.65
N ILE A 178 1.29 4.09 6.95
CA ILE A 178 1.52 3.28 8.17
C ILE A 178 1.34 4.16 9.43
N GLU A 179 1.82 5.40 9.39
CA GLU A 179 1.64 6.37 10.47
C GLU A 179 0.16 6.68 10.71
N ASP A 180 -0.60 6.95 9.64
CA ASP A 180 -2.02 7.27 9.74
C ASP A 180 -2.86 6.09 10.24
N TYR A 181 -2.64 4.87 9.72
CA TYR A 181 -3.30 3.68 10.24
C TYR A 181 -2.93 3.41 11.70
N THR A 182 -1.70 3.72 12.10
CA THR A 182 -1.26 3.60 13.49
C THR A 182 -2.00 4.57 14.40
N GLN A 183 -2.22 5.82 13.97
CA GLN A 183 -3.02 6.77 14.74
C GLN A 183 -4.48 6.32 14.82
N ALA A 184 -5.09 5.86 13.73
CA ALA A 184 -6.44 5.31 13.75
C ALA A 184 -6.58 4.17 14.78
N ILE A 185 -5.62 3.24 14.84
CA ILE A 185 -5.58 2.14 15.81
C ILE A 185 -5.35 2.62 17.25
N ASN A 186 -4.52 3.65 17.45
CA ASN A 186 -4.27 4.19 18.79
C ASN A 186 -5.53 4.85 19.37
N ILE A 187 -6.34 5.48 18.52
CA ILE A 187 -7.61 6.12 18.92
C ILE A 187 -8.70 5.06 19.10
N ASP A 188 -8.88 4.15 18.15
CA ASP A 188 -9.79 3.01 18.24
C ASP A 188 -9.07 1.67 18.02
N PRO A 189 -8.69 0.97 19.11
CA PRO A 189 -8.06 -0.34 19.05
C PRO A 189 -8.94 -1.46 18.46
N ASN A 190 -10.22 -1.22 18.19
CA ASN A 190 -11.12 -2.17 17.54
C ASN A 190 -11.30 -1.88 16.05
N TYR A 191 -10.62 -0.86 15.50
CA TYR A 191 -10.74 -0.46 14.10
C TYR A 191 -10.00 -1.42 13.16
N VAL A 192 -10.63 -2.56 12.89
CA VAL A 192 -10.05 -3.72 12.19
C VAL A 192 -9.56 -3.42 10.78
N ASN A 193 -10.23 -2.51 10.08
CA ASN A 193 -9.82 -2.09 8.73
C ASN A 193 -8.43 -1.44 8.75
N ALA A 194 -8.08 -0.64 9.77
CA ALA A 194 -6.74 -0.08 9.88
C ALA A 194 -5.68 -1.14 10.18
N TYR A 195 -5.99 -2.16 11.00
CA TYR A 195 -5.08 -3.28 11.20
C TYR A 195 -4.80 -4.00 9.88
N TYR A 196 -5.83 -4.36 9.14
CA TYR A 196 -5.65 -5.05 7.86
C TYR A 196 -4.87 -4.20 6.84
N SER A 197 -5.23 -2.92 6.68
CA SER A 197 -4.52 -2.00 5.77
C SER A 197 -3.07 -1.76 6.20
N ARG A 198 -2.79 -1.59 7.49
CA ARG A 198 -1.41 -1.46 8.00
C ARG A 198 -0.62 -2.74 7.83
N GLY A 199 -1.26 -3.91 7.95
CA GLY A 199 -0.63 -5.19 7.68
C GLY A 199 -0.19 -5.35 6.22
N ILE A 200 -0.99 -4.86 5.27
CA ILE A 200 -0.62 -4.82 3.85
C ILE A 200 0.61 -3.91 3.67
N ALA A 201 0.52 -2.67 4.14
CA ALA A 201 1.60 -1.69 4.00
C ALA A 201 2.92 -2.18 4.63
N ARG A 202 2.86 -2.78 5.82
CA ARG A 202 4.02 -3.40 6.49
C ARG A 202 4.62 -4.55 5.68
N SER A 203 3.78 -5.40 5.10
CA SER A 203 4.25 -6.50 4.25
C SER A 203 5.00 -5.98 3.02
N GLU A 204 4.52 -4.90 2.41
CA GLU A 204 5.13 -4.29 1.22
C GLU A 204 6.49 -3.63 1.53
N VAL A 205 6.65 -3.02 2.71
CA VAL A 205 7.95 -2.48 3.15
C VAL A 205 8.89 -3.53 3.75
N GLY A 206 8.47 -4.80 3.79
CA GLY A 206 9.28 -5.92 4.27
C GLY A 206 9.18 -6.22 5.77
N ASP A 207 8.36 -5.50 6.53
CA ASP A 207 8.05 -5.81 7.93
C ASP A 207 7.02 -6.95 8.03
N LYS A 208 7.47 -8.17 7.74
CA LYS A 208 6.61 -9.35 7.71
C LYS A 208 6.09 -9.73 9.09
N GLN A 209 6.88 -9.53 10.15
CA GLN A 209 6.43 -9.83 11.51
C GLN A 209 5.34 -8.84 11.96
N GLY A 210 5.53 -7.54 11.74
CA GLY A 210 4.50 -6.54 12.04
C GLY A 210 3.22 -6.74 11.22
N ALA A 211 3.35 -7.19 9.96
CA ALA A 211 2.20 -7.59 9.15
C ALA A 211 1.42 -8.77 9.75
N ILE A 212 2.12 -9.81 10.22
CA ILE A 212 1.49 -10.97 10.90
C ILE A 212 0.74 -10.53 12.16
N ASP A 213 1.32 -9.64 12.96
CA ASP A 213 0.71 -9.15 14.19
C ASP A 213 -0.58 -8.38 13.88
N ASP A 214 -0.56 -7.53 12.85
CA ASP A 214 -1.71 -6.76 12.40
C ASP A 214 -2.81 -7.64 11.80
N TYR A 215 -2.48 -8.59 10.93
CA TYR A 215 -3.46 -9.55 10.42
C TYR A 215 -4.05 -10.41 11.54
N THR A 216 -3.27 -10.71 12.58
CA THR A 216 -3.76 -11.43 13.76
C THR A 216 -4.82 -10.64 14.53
N GLN A 217 -4.70 -9.31 14.58
CA GLN A 217 -5.78 -8.46 15.10
C GLN A 217 -6.98 -8.45 14.15
N ALA A 218 -6.75 -8.35 12.84
CA ALA A 218 -7.82 -8.26 11.85
C ALA A 218 -8.72 -9.51 11.81
N ILE A 219 -8.15 -10.71 11.96
CA ILE A 219 -8.92 -11.97 11.95
C ILE A 219 -9.75 -12.22 13.22
N LYS A 220 -9.71 -11.32 14.22
CA LYS A 220 -10.64 -11.37 15.34
C LYS A 220 -12.10 -11.20 14.88
N ILE A 221 -12.30 -10.52 13.74
CA ILE A 221 -13.59 -10.53 13.04
C ILE A 221 -13.69 -11.86 12.26
N PRO A 222 -14.76 -12.66 12.49
CA PRO A 222 -14.97 -13.90 11.76
C PRO A 222 -15.02 -13.69 10.24
N ASN A 223 -14.64 -14.71 9.48
CA ASN A 223 -14.79 -14.78 8.02
C ASN A 223 -13.96 -13.79 7.18
N TYR A 224 -12.89 -13.19 7.71
CA TYR A 224 -12.00 -12.31 6.93
C TYR A 224 -11.00 -13.11 6.06
N VAL A 225 -11.46 -13.61 4.91
CA VAL A 225 -10.69 -14.46 3.98
C VAL A 225 -9.30 -13.89 3.66
N ASN A 226 -9.25 -12.62 3.26
CA ASN A 226 -8.01 -11.99 2.80
C ASN A 226 -7.00 -11.81 3.94
N ALA A 227 -7.45 -11.56 5.18
CA ALA A 227 -6.56 -11.44 6.33
C ALA A 227 -5.89 -12.78 6.67
N TYR A 228 -6.63 -13.90 6.60
CA TYR A 228 -6.03 -15.23 6.72
C TYR A 228 -5.04 -15.50 5.59
N PHE A 229 -5.43 -15.28 4.33
CA PHE A 229 -4.56 -15.52 3.18
C PHE A 229 -3.26 -14.70 3.26
N ASN A 230 -3.35 -13.40 3.56
CA ASN A 230 -2.17 -12.53 3.65
C ASN A 230 -1.28 -12.84 4.85
N ARG A 231 -1.86 -13.25 5.99
CA ARG A 231 -1.07 -13.74 7.13
C ARG A 231 -0.35 -15.04 6.78
N GLY A 232 -1.03 -15.94 6.06
CA GLY A 232 -0.43 -17.16 5.55
C GLY A 232 0.77 -16.88 4.64
N ASN A 233 0.64 -15.93 3.71
CA ASN A 233 1.75 -15.51 2.84
C ASN A 233 2.93 -14.95 3.65
N ALA A 234 2.67 -14.06 4.62
CA ALA A 234 3.72 -13.49 5.45
C ALA A 234 4.44 -14.56 6.32
N ARG A 235 3.69 -15.54 6.84
CA ARG A 235 4.27 -16.70 7.56
C ARG A 235 5.10 -17.59 6.64
N ASP A 236 4.62 -17.85 5.43
CA ASP A 236 5.34 -18.66 4.44
C ASP A 236 6.70 -18.01 4.10
N GLU A 237 6.72 -16.69 3.89
CA GLU A 237 7.93 -15.92 3.62
C GLU A 237 8.92 -15.92 4.79
N LEU A 238 8.44 -15.92 6.04
CA LEU A 238 9.28 -16.08 7.24
C LEU A 238 9.70 -17.54 7.51
N GLY A 239 9.24 -18.49 6.71
CA GLY A 239 9.57 -19.91 6.84
C GLY A 239 8.65 -20.71 7.77
N ASP A 240 7.63 -20.10 8.37
CA ASP A 240 6.58 -20.80 9.12
C ASP A 240 5.57 -21.46 8.16
N LYS A 241 6.02 -22.52 7.49
CA LYS A 241 5.23 -23.25 6.49
C LYS A 241 3.98 -23.89 7.08
N GLN A 242 4.05 -24.37 8.32
CA GLN A 242 2.89 -25.00 8.98
C GLN A 242 1.84 -23.96 9.35
N GLY A 243 2.24 -22.83 9.96
CA GLY A 243 1.32 -21.74 10.27
C GLY A 243 0.70 -21.12 9.00
N ALA A 244 1.43 -21.09 7.88
CA ALA A 244 0.89 -20.69 6.58
C ALA A 244 -0.21 -21.64 6.09
N ILE A 245 0.01 -22.96 6.17
CA ILE A 245 -1.00 -23.98 5.81
C ILE A 245 -2.26 -23.82 6.66
N ASP A 246 -2.13 -23.59 7.96
CA ASP A 246 -3.26 -23.41 8.87
C ASP A 246 -4.10 -22.18 8.49
N ASP A 247 -3.45 -21.08 8.11
CA ASP A 247 -4.12 -19.88 7.62
C ASP A 247 -4.80 -20.08 6.27
N TYR A 248 -4.14 -20.74 5.31
CA TYR A 248 -4.75 -21.09 4.03
C TYR A 248 -5.95 -22.03 4.21
N ASN A 249 -5.88 -22.97 5.16
CA ASN A 249 -7.02 -23.83 5.52
C ASN A 249 -8.22 -23.01 5.98
N GLN A 250 -8.03 -21.98 6.82
CA GLN A 250 -9.12 -21.11 7.23
C GLN A 250 -9.66 -20.27 6.06
N ALA A 251 -8.77 -19.70 5.24
CA ALA A 251 -9.19 -18.95 4.05
C ALA A 251 -10.05 -19.82 3.11
N LEU A 252 -9.63 -21.07 2.86
CA LEU A 252 -10.34 -22.03 2.01
C LEU A 252 -11.63 -22.58 2.64
N LYS A 253 -11.70 -22.64 3.97
CA LYS A 253 -12.95 -22.97 4.68
C LYS A 253 -14.02 -21.90 4.47
N ILE A 254 -13.60 -20.62 4.46
CA ILE A 254 -14.50 -19.48 4.27
C ILE A 254 -14.83 -19.29 2.78
N ASN A 255 -13.83 -19.38 1.89
CA ASN A 255 -13.98 -19.30 0.44
C ASN A 255 -13.35 -20.51 -0.26
N PRO A 256 -14.12 -21.57 -0.53
CA PRO A 256 -13.64 -22.77 -1.22
C PRO A 256 -13.23 -22.56 -2.67
N ASN A 257 -13.55 -21.43 -3.30
CA ASN A 257 -13.20 -21.12 -4.69
C ASN A 257 -11.99 -20.19 -4.80
N TYR A 258 -11.12 -20.15 -3.78
CA TYR A 258 -9.93 -19.29 -3.79
C TYR A 258 -8.71 -20.02 -4.38
N ALA A 259 -8.53 -19.92 -5.69
CA ALA A 259 -7.43 -20.59 -6.41
C ALA A 259 -6.04 -20.26 -5.84
N GLY A 260 -5.76 -18.98 -5.56
CA GLY A 260 -4.46 -18.55 -5.01
C GLY A 260 -4.14 -19.17 -3.65
N ALA A 261 -5.13 -19.40 -2.79
CA ALA A 261 -4.94 -20.07 -1.51
C ALA A 261 -4.61 -21.56 -1.68
N TYR A 262 -5.20 -22.24 -2.65
CA TYR A 262 -4.79 -23.61 -3.00
C TYR A 262 -3.36 -23.65 -3.54
N THR A 263 -2.99 -22.78 -4.49
CA THR A 263 -1.62 -22.73 -5.04
C THR A 263 -0.59 -22.50 -3.92
N ASN A 264 -0.81 -21.53 -3.03
CA ASN A 264 0.14 -21.22 -1.96
C ASN A 264 0.18 -22.30 -0.88
N ARG A 265 -0.95 -22.93 -0.53
CA ARG A 265 -0.97 -24.08 0.38
C ARG A 265 -0.24 -25.28 -0.22
N GLY A 266 -0.40 -25.52 -1.52
CA GLY A 266 0.33 -26.54 -2.26
C GLY A 266 1.84 -26.31 -2.21
N ASN A 267 2.29 -25.07 -2.42
CA ASN A 267 3.71 -24.69 -2.29
C ASN A 267 4.24 -24.97 -0.87
N ALA A 268 3.51 -24.56 0.17
CA ALA A 268 3.90 -24.80 1.55
C ALA A 268 3.95 -26.29 1.89
N ARG A 269 2.98 -27.09 1.45
CA ARG A 269 2.95 -28.55 1.61
C ARG A 269 4.11 -29.23 0.90
N SER A 270 4.42 -28.83 -0.33
CA SER A 270 5.58 -29.32 -1.08
C SER A 270 6.88 -29.07 -0.32
N ASN A 271 7.04 -27.87 0.24
CA ASN A 271 8.22 -27.51 1.04
C ASN A 271 8.36 -28.34 2.32
N LEU A 272 7.24 -28.78 2.92
CA LEU A 272 7.23 -29.70 4.06
C LEU A 272 7.31 -31.18 3.67
N GLY A 273 7.38 -31.49 2.37
CA GLY A 273 7.47 -32.86 1.85
C GLY A 273 6.15 -33.58 1.65
N ASP A 274 5.00 -32.93 1.91
CA ASP A 274 3.67 -33.45 1.56
C ASP A 274 3.38 -33.23 0.07
N LYS A 275 4.08 -34.01 -0.76
CA LYS A 275 4.02 -33.92 -2.21
C LYS A 275 2.65 -34.27 -2.76
N GLN A 276 1.97 -35.27 -2.19
CA GLN A 276 0.65 -35.67 -2.66
C GLN A 276 -0.40 -34.60 -2.32
N GLY A 277 -0.38 -34.06 -1.09
CA GLY A 277 -1.26 -32.95 -0.72
C GLY A 277 -1.01 -31.69 -1.54
N ALA A 278 0.23 -31.45 -1.96
CA ALA A 278 0.56 -30.37 -2.90
C ALA A 278 -0.07 -30.59 -4.28
N ILE A 279 0.05 -31.80 -4.86
CA ILE A 279 -0.61 -32.15 -6.14
C ILE A 279 -2.13 -31.95 -6.04
N ASP A 280 -2.75 -32.40 -4.96
CA ASP A 280 -4.19 -32.26 -4.76
C ASP A 280 -4.63 -30.79 -4.71
N ASP A 281 -3.84 -29.95 -4.05
CA ASP A 281 -4.08 -28.51 -4.01
C ASP A 281 -3.92 -27.84 -5.38
N TYR A 282 -2.85 -28.13 -6.11
CA TYR A 282 -2.67 -27.61 -7.47
C TYR A 282 -3.79 -28.07 -8.40
N ASN A 283 -4.29 -29.31 -8.25
CA ASN A 283 -5.44 -29.80 -9.01
C ASN A 283 -6.71 -28.98 -8.71
N GLN A 284 -6.97 -28.62 -7.44
CA GLN A 284 -8.10 -27.75 -7.10
C GLN A 284 -7.91 -26.33 -7.63
N ALA A 285 -6.71 -25.75 -7.48
CA ALA A 285 -6.38 -24.44 -8.02
C ALA A 285 -6.64 -24.39 -9.54
N LEU A 286 -6.18 -25.40 -10.28
CA LEU A 286 -6.35 -25.50 -11.73
C LEU A 286 -7.78 -25.85 -12.17
N LYS A 287 -8.58 -26.45 -11.30
CA LYS A 287 -10.02 -26.63 -11.54
C LYS A 287 -10.77 -25.30 -11.46
N ILE A 288 -10.36 -24.41 -10.54
CA ILE A 288 -10.94 -23.08 -10.35
C ILE A 288 -10.41 -22.11 -11.41
N ASN A 289 -9.10 -22.11 -11.64
CA ASN A 289 -8.42 -21.28 -12.61
C ASN A 289 -7.54 -22.13 -13.56
N SER A 290 -8.11 -22.52 -14.70
CA SER A 290 -7.48 -23.48 -15.62
C SER A 290 -6.28 -22.95 -16.40
N ASN A 291 -5.99 -21.64 -16.34
CA ASN A 291 -4.89 -21.01 -17.07
C ASN A 291 -3.74 -20.54 -16.16
N ASP A 292 -3.72 -20.94 -14.89
CA ASP A 292 -2.68 -20.58 -13.92
C ASP A 292 -1.34 -21.27 -14.28
N ALA A 293 -0.45 -20.52 -14.94
CA ALA A 293 0.85 -21.02 -15.38
C ALA A 293 1.76 -21.40 -14.21
N ASP A 294 1.67 -20.70 -13.07
CA ASP A 294 2.50 -20.96 -11.89
C ASP A 294 2.05 -22.25 -11.21
N ALA A 295 0.74 -22.49 -11.10
CA ALA A 295 0.20 -23.75 -10.58
C ALA A 295 0.63 -24.96 -11.44
N TYR A 296 0.61 -24.85 -12.77
CA TYR A 296 1.15 -25.90 -13.64
C TYR A 296 2.66 -26.09 -13.42
N ASN A 297 3.45 -25.02 -13.38
CA ASN A 297 4.89 -25.14 -13.14
C ASN A 297 5.18 -25.85 -11.80
N ASN A 298 4.50 -25.45 -10.73
CA ASN A 298 4.74 -26.00 -9.40
C ASN A 298 4.27 -27.46 -9.31
N ARG A 299 3.13 -27.80 -9.92
CA ARG A 299 2.69 -29.20 -10.02
C ARG A 299 3.66 -30.05 -10.83
N GLY A 300 4.20 -29.51 -11.93
CA GLY A 300 5.21 -30.18 -12.74
C GLY A 300 6.51 -30.45 -11.99
N LEU A 301 6.97 -29.49 -11.17
CA LEU A 301 8.13 -29.69 -10.28
C LEU A 301 7.87 -30.83 -9.28
N VAL A 302 6.71 -30.85 -8.61
CA VAL A 302 6.38 -31.91 -7.66
C VAL A 302 6.24 -33.28 -8.33
N ARG A 303 5.61 -33.35 -9.51
CA ARG A 303 5.53 -34.59 -10.32
C ARG A 303 6.90 -35.12 -10.69
N ASN A 304 7.81 -34.24 -11.12
CA ASN A 304 9.18 -34.59 -11.43
C ASN A 304 9.90 -35.21 -10.22
N GLU A 305 9.72 -34.63 -9.03
CA GLU A 305 10.29 -35.17 -7.80
C GLU A 305 9.67 -36.50 -7.35
N LEU A 306 8.43 -36.80 -7.75
CA LEU A 306 7.78 -38.09 -7.56
C LEU A 306 8.14 -39.12 -8.64
N GLY A 307 8.93 -38.73 -9.64
CA GLY A 307 9.34 -39.58 -10.75
C GLY A 307 8.37 -39.62 -11.94
N ASP A 308 7.25 -38.88 -11.88
CA ASP A 308 6.34 -38.70 -13.02
C ASP A 308 6.91 -37.65 -14.00
N LYS A 309 7.96 -38.06 -14.71
CA LYS A 309 8.69 -37.21 -15.66
C LYS A 309 7.79 -36.76 -16.83
N GLN A 310 6.92 -37.64 -17.33
CA GLN A 310 6.02 -37.30 -18.43
C GLN A 310 4.94 -36.31 -17.99
N GLY A 311 4.28 -36.54 -16.85
CA GLY A 311 3.29 -35.62 -16.31
C GLY A 311 3.89 -34.25 -15.93
N ALA A 312 5.17 -34.21 -15.57
CA ALA A 312 5.91 -32.96 -15.38
C ALA A 312 6.11 -32.20 -16.70
N ILE A 313 6.52 -32.88 -17.78
CA ILE A 313 6.66 -32.27 -19.12
C ILE A 313 5.30 -31.72 -19.60
N ASP A 314 4.22 -32.47 -19.40
CA ASP A 314 2.88 -32.05 -19.81
C ASP A 314 2.44 -30.78 -19.08
N ASP A 315 2.70 -30.70 -17.77
CA ASP A 315 2.45 -29.50 -16.96
C ASP A 315 3.31 -28.32 -17.41
N PHE A 316 4.61 -28.51 -17.66
CA PHE A 316 5.47 -27.44 -18.16
C PHE A 316 5.05 -26.96 -19.55
N ASN A 317 4.55 -27.85 -20.41
CA ASN A 317 3.99 -27.48 -21.71
C ASN A 317 2.77 -26.57 -21.54
N LEU A 318 1.88 -26.88 -20.59
CA LEU A 318 0.72 -26.03 -20.28
C LEU A 318 1.12 -24.69 -19.67
N ALA A 319 2.07 -24.68 -18.72
CA ALA A 319 2.61 -23.46 -18.15
C ALA A 319 3.19 -22.53 -19.24
N ILE A 320 3.99 -23.07 -20.18
CA ILE A 320 4.54 -22.32 -21.32
C ILE A 320 3.44 -21.84 -22.27
N LYS A 321 2.40 -22.66 -22.52
CA LYS A 321 1.27 -22.28 -23.37
C LYS A 321 0.53 -21.07 -22.80
N PHE A 322 0.32 -21.02 -21.48
CA PHE A 322 -0.40 -19.93 -20.83
C PHE A 322 0.48 -18.71 -20.56
N ASN A 323 1.78 -18.91 -20.27
CA ASN A 323 2.74 -17.82 -20.15
C ASN A 323 4.09 -18.19 -20.81
N PRO A 324 4.32 -17.77 -22.06
CA PRO A 324 5.52 -18.16 -22.82
C PRO A 324 6.79 -17.44 -22.38
N ASN A 325 6.71 -16.46 -21.47
CA ASN A 325 7.85 -15.64 -21.02
C ASN A 325 8.43 -16.12 -19.66
N LEU A 326 8.05 -17.31 -19.19
CA LEU A 326 8.59 -17.88 -17.95
C LEU A 326 9.90 -18.65 -18.20
N ALA A 327 11.04 -17.96 -18.15
CA ALA A 327 12.36 -18.55 -18.36
C ALA A 327 12.61 -19.79 -17.47
N GLN A 328 12.15 -19.76 -16.21
CA GLN A 328 12.32 -20.87 -15.26
C GLN A 328 11.61 -22.14 -15.73
N VAL A 329 10.44 -22.03 -16.37
CA VAL A 329 9.67 -23.20 -16.83
C VAL A 329 10.40 -23.93 -17.96
N TYR A 330 10.99 -23.20 -18.91
CA TYR A 330 11.85 -23.80 -19.93
C TYR A 330 13.06 -24.48 -19.30
N ASN A 331 13.74 -23.83 -18.34
CA ASN A 331 14.83 -24.47 -17.63
C ASN A 331 14.39 -25.76 -16.91
N ASN A 332 13.23 -25.75 -16.23
CA ASN A 332 12.70 -26.90 -15.52
C ASN A 332 12.34 -28.05 -16.48
N ARG A 333 11.66 -27.76 -17.60
CA ARG A 333 11.38 -28.77 -18.62
C ARG A 333 12.65 -29.32 -19.25
N GLY A 334 13.65 -28.47 -19.49
CA GLY A 334 14.96 -28.86 -19.97
C GLY A 334 15.67 -29.82 -19.02
N VAL A 335 15.57 -29.60 -17.70
CA VAL A 335 16.12 -30.52 -16.68
C VAL A 335 15.45 -31.88 -16.76
N VAL A 336 14.12 -31.92 -16.87
CA VAL A 336 13.39 -33.20 -16.99
C VAL A 336 13.75 -33.95 -18.27
N ARG A 337 13.90 -33.25 -19.39
CA ARG A 337 14.34 -33.84 -20.68
C ARG A 337 15.77 -34.35 -20.62
N TYR A 338 16.67 -33.60 -19.97
CA TYR A 338 18.04 -34.02 -19.73
C TYR A 338 18.09 -35.31 -18.90
N ASP A 339 17.29 -35.40 -17.83
CA ASP A 339 17.19 -36.62 -17.01
C ASP A 339 16.68 -37.84 -17.79
N LEU A 340 15.89 -37.63 -18.84
CA LEU A 340 15.40 -38.68 -19.75
C LEU A 340 16.41 -39.04 -20.85
N GLY A 341 17.50 -38.28 -20.99
CA GLY A 341 18.52 -38.45 -22.03
C GLY A 341 18.25 -37.66 -23.32
N ASP A 342 17.17 -36.87 -23.38
CA ASP A 342 16.79 -36.03 -24.52
C ASP A 342 17.62 -34.74 -24.56
N ASN A 343 18.95 -34.91 -24.68
CA ASN A 343 19.91 -33.82 -24.50
C ASN A 343 19.77 -32.69 -25.53
N GLN A 344 19.33 -32.99 -26.76
CA GLN A 344 19.15 -31.97 -27.80
C GLN A 344 17.96 -31.06 -27.48
N GLU A 345 16.84 -31.64 -27.08
CA GLU A 345 15.62 -30.96 -26.67
C GLU A 345 15.82 -30.18 -25.36
N ALA A 346 16.59 -30.74 -24.42
CA ALA A 346 17.02 -30.03 -23.23
C ALA A 346 17.81 -28.76 -23.58
N ILE A 347 18.79 -28.84 -24.49
CA ILE A 347 19.54 -27.67 -24.98
C ILE A 347 18.62 -26.65 -25.65
N ALA A 348 17.62 -27.09 -26.43
CA ALA A 348 16.66 -26.18 -27.04
C ALA A 348 15.86 -25.39 -25.98
N ASP A 349 15.43 -26.06 -24.90
CA ASP A 349 14.76 -25.43 -23.79
C ASP A 349 15.67 -24.46 -23.03
N TYR A 350 16.91 -24.85 -22.73
CA TYR A 350 17.87 -23.94 -22.08
C TYR A 350 18.19 -22.71 -22.94
N ASN A 351 18.26 -22.87 -24.27
CA ASN A 351 18.43 -21.74 -25.19
C ASN A 351 17.27 -20.74 -25.08
N LEU A 352 16.02 -21.23 -24.99
CA LEU A 352 14.85 -20.38 -24.80
C LEU A 352 14.85 -19.71 -23.43
N ALA A 353 15.18 -20.44 -22.36
CA ALA A 353 15.32 -19.90 -21.02
C ALA A 353 16.34 -18.74 -20.97
N ILE A 354 17.51 -18.92 -21.60
CA ILE A 354 18.56 -17.90 -21.70
C ILE A 354 18.14 -16.72 -22.57
N LYS A 355 17.41 -16.96 -23.66
CA LYS A 355 16.90 -15.89 -24.53
C LYS A 355 15.92 -14.98 -23.77
N ILE A 356 15.08 -15.58 -22.93
CA ILE A 356 14.08 -14.86 -22.12
C ILE A 356 14.77 -14.16 -20.94
N ASN A 357 15.65 -14.85 -20.22
CA ASN A 357 16.43 -14.31 -19.12
C ASN A 357 17.93 -14.60 -19.28
N PRO A 358 18.70 -13.66 -19.84
CA PRO A 358 20.15 -13.81 -20.02
C PRO A 358 20.96 -13.87 -18.70
N ASN A 359 20.34 -13.56 -17.56
CA ASN A 359 20.99 -13.62 -16.24
C ASN A 359 20.62 -14.89 -15.46
N LEU A 360 20.03 -15.90 -16.11
CA LEU A 360 19.69 -17.17 -15.48
C LEU A 360 20.89 -18.14 -15.47
N ALA A 361 21.75 -18.01 -14.45
CA ALA A 361 22.98 -18.81 -14.32
C ALA A 361 22.73 -20.34 -14.39
N GLN A 362 21.62 -20.82 -13.82
CA GLN A 362 21.22 -22.22 -13.82
C GLN A 362 21.04 -22.77 -15.25
N ALA A 363 20.44 -21.99 -16.15
CA ALA A 363 20.20 -22.42 -17.52
C ALA A 363 21.51 -22.59 -18.29
N TYR A 364 22.49 -21.71 -18.08
CA TYR A 364 23.85 -21.88 -18.65
C TYR A 364 24.53 -23.13 -18.10
N ASN A 365 24.51 -23.32 -16.78
CA ASN A 365 25.10 -24.51 -16.15
C ASN A 365 24.46 -25.82 -16.66
N ASN A 366 23.14 -25.84 -16.82
CA ASN A 366 22.42 -27.03 -17.28
C ASN A 366 22.65 -27.28 -18.78
N ARG A 367 22.69 -26.23 -19.60
CA ARG A 367 23.07 -26.34 -21.02
C ARG A 367 24.50 -26.83 -21.19
N ALA A 368 25.42 -26.39 -20.33
CA ALA A 368 26.80 -26.84 -20.34
C ALA A 368 26.91 -28.35 -20.09
N LYS A 369 26.19 -28.88 -19.09
CA LYS A 369 26.12 -30.32 -18.81
C LYS A 369 25.60 -31.10 -20.01
N ALA A 370 24.46 -30.69 -20.58
CA ALA A 370 23.91 -31.34 -21.77
C ALA A 370 24.85 -31.28 -23.00
N ARG A 371 25.57 -30.18 -23.18
CA ARG A 371 26.60 -30.05 -24.24
C ARG A 371 27.78 -30.98 -24.02
N ASN A 372 28.24 -31.11 -22.77
CA ASN A 372 29.33 -32.02 -22.41
C ASN A 372 28.96 -33.47 -22.73
N ASP A 373 27.73 -33.88 -22.40
CA ASP A 373 27.25 -35.24 -22.66
C ASP A 373 27.09 -35.54 -24.16
N LEU A 374 26.87 -34.51 -24.98
CA LEU A 374 26.93 -34.60 -26.45
C LEU A 374 28.37 -34.46 -27.01
N GLY A 375 29.39 -34.41 -26.16
CA GLY A 375 30.80 -34.29 -26.55
C GLY A 375 31.27 -32.88 -26.90
N ASN A 376 30.41 -31.86 -26.85
CA ASN A 376 30.79 -30.47 -27.06
C ASN A 376 31.42 -29.86 -25.79
N LYS A 377 32.60 -30.36 -25.43
CA LYS A 377 33.34 -29.97 -24.22
C LYS A 377 33.69 -28.47 -24.21
N GLN A 378 34.12 -27.90 -25.33
CA GLN A 378 34.45 -26.47 -25.41
C GLN A 378 33.22 -25.59 -25.18
N GLY A 379 32.10 -25.90 -25.83
CA GLY A 379 30.84 -25.18 -25.63
C GLY A 379 30.28 -25.33 -24.21
N ALA A 380 30.59 -26.42 -23.51
CA ALA A 380 30.29 -26.59 -22.10
C ALA A 380 31.15 -25.66 -21.22
N ILE A 381 32.47 -25.57 -21.46
CA ILE A 381 33.35 -24.64 -20.74
C ILE A 381 32.88 -23.19 -20.92
N ASP A 382 32.50 -22.79 -22.13
CA ASP A 382 32.02 -21.43 -22.42
C ASP A 382 30.75 -21.11 -21.63
N ASP A 383 29.80 -22.05 -21.55
CA ASP A 383 28.58 -21.88 -20.77
C ASP A 383 28.85 -21.87 -19.26
N PHE A 384 29.73 -22.73 -18.74
CA PHE A 384 30.12 -22.68 -17.33
C PHE A 384 30.81 -21.35 -16.98
N ASN A 385 31.63 -20.81 -17.88
CA ASN A 385 32.22 -19.48 -17.70
C ASN A 385 31.16 -18.40 -17.55
N LEU A 386 30.10 -18.44 -18.37
CA LEU A 386 28.97 -17.50 -18.28
C LEU A 386 28.16 -17.70 -16.99
N ALA A 387 27.85 -18.95 -16.61
CA ALA A 387 27.15 -19.25 -15.36
C ALA A 387 27.89 -18.69 -14.14
N ILE A 388 29.21 -18.85 -14.09
CA ILE A 388 30.09 -18.36 -13.02
C ILE A 388 30.23 -16.83 -13.06
N LYS A 389 30.26 -16.23 -14.26
CA LYS A 389 30.28 -14.77 -14.39
C LYS A 389 29.00 -14.14 -13.82
N ILE A 390 27.85 -14.77 -14.06
CA ILE A 390 26.55 -14.33 -13.55
C ILE A 390 26.44 -14.59 -12.04
N ASN A 391 26.85 -15.77 -11.57
CA ASN A 391 26.87 -16.13 -10.16
C ASN A 391 28.26 -16.63 -9.72
N PRO A 392 29.12 -15.73 -9.19
CA PRO A 392 30.47 -16.09 -8.74
C PRO A 392 30.52 -17.08 -7.57
N ASN A 393 29.41 -17.27 -6.84
CA ASN A 393 29.32 -18.24 -5.73
C ASN A 393 28.68 -19.56 -6.17
N TYR A 394 28.57 -19.84 -7.47
CA TYR A 394 27.93 -21.07 -7.96
C TYR A 394 28.87 -22.29 -7.92
N ALA A 395 29.08 -22.86 -6.73
CA ALA A 395 30.02 -23.98 -6.50
C ALA A 395 29.83 -25.15 -7.48
N ASN A 396 28.58 -25.53 -7.78
CA ASN A 396 28.28 -26.62 -8.73
C ASN A 396 28.79 -26.33 -10.15
N ALA A 397 28.76 -25.08 -10.62
CA ALA A 397 29.28 -24.72 -11.94
C ALA A 397 30.81 -24.82 -11.98
N TYR A 398 31.50 -24.46 -10.89
CA TYR A 398 32.94 -24.69 -10.76
C TYR A 398 33.28 -26.17 -10.79
N ILE A 399 32.59 -27.00 -10.01
CA ILE A 399 32.82 -28.46 -10.01
C ILE A 399 32.62 -29.04 -11.41
N ALA A 400 31.50 -28.71 -12.06
CA ALA A 400 31.19 -29.23 -13.38
C ALA A 400 32.21 -28.76 -14.43
N ARG A 401 32.65 -27.50 -14.39
CA ARG A 401 33.72 -27.01 -15.27
C ARG A 401 35.06 -27.68 -14.99
N GLY A 402 35.39 -27.93 -13.72
CA GLY A 402 36.60 -28.61 -13.30
C GLY A 402 36.67 -30.04 -13.83
N ILE A 403 35.56 -30.78 -13.78
CA ILE A 403 35.46 -32.12 -14.36
C ILE A 403 35.74 -32.08 -15.87
N VAL A 404 35.10 -31.17 -16.61
CA VAL A 404 35.31 -31.05 -18.06
C VAL A 404 36.75 -30.63 -18.40
N ARG A 405 37.40 -29.81 -17.57
CA ARG A 405 38.81 -29.44 -17.74
C ARG A 405 39.75 -30.61 -17.52
N ASP A 406 39.52 -31.41 -16.48
CA ASP A 406 40.32 -32.61 -16.22
C ASP A 406 40.19 -33.63 -17.37
N ASP A 407 38.97 -33.80 -17.87
CA ASP A 407 38.64 -34.60 -19.07
C ASP A 407 39.31 -34.10 -20.37
N LEU A 408 39.77 -32.85 -20.39
CA LEU A 408 40.54 -32.24 -21.49
C LEU A 408 42.05 -32.21 -21.21
N GLY A 409 42.49 -32.71 -20.04
CA GLY A 409 43.89 -32.72 -19.60
C GLY A 409 44.35 -31.42 -18.93
N ASP A 410 43.48 -30.42 -18.73
CA ASP A 410 43.78 -29.20 -17.99
C ASP A 410 43.64 -29.43 -16.47
N LYS A 411 44.55 -30.25 -15.93
CA LYS A 411 44.57 -30.59 -14.50
C LYS A 411 44.72 -29.36 -13.61
N GLN A 412 45.51 -28.37 -14.03
CA GLN A 412 45.75 -27.17 -13.24
C GLN A 412 44.48 -26.30 -13.15
N GLY A 413 43.78 -26.12 -14.28
CA GLY A 413 42.51 -25.41 -14.31
C GLY A 413 41.41 -26.14 -13.54
N ALA A 414 41.38 -27.48 -13.61
CA ALA A 414 40.47 -28.32 -12.84
C ALA A 414 40.66 -28.14 -11.32
N ILE A 415 41.90 -28.28 -10.83
CA ILE A 415 42.22 -28.09 -9.40
C ILE A 415 41.81 -26.70 -8.92
N LYS A 416 42.05 -25.65 -9.72
CA LYS A 416 41.66 -24.28 -9.38
C LYS A 416 40.15 -24.13 -9.22
N ASP A 417 39.37 -24.77 -10.09
CA ASP A 417 37.91 -24.75 -10.01
C ASP A 417 37.42 -25.50 -8.76
N PHE A 418 37.95 -26.70 -8.49
CA PHE A 418 37.60 -27.46 -7.29
C PHE A 418 37.97 -26.72 -6.00
N GLN A 419 39.14 -26.09 -5.93
CA GLN A 419 39.53 -25.25 -4.78
C GLN A 419 38.56 -24.10 -4.56
N THR A 420 38.08 -23.47 -5.65
CA THR A 420 37.10 -22.38 -5.57
C THR A 420 35.76 -22.90 -5.03
N ALA A 421 35.27 -24.02 -5.55
CA ALA A 421 34.04 -24.66 -5.07
C ALA A 421 34.15 -25.07 -3.58
N ALA A 422 35.27 -25.67 -3.18
CA ALA A 422 35.54 -26.02 -1.78
C ALA A 422 35.51 -24.77 -0.87
N ASN A 423 36.13 -23.67 -1.28
CA ASN A 423 36.09 -22.43 -0.53
C ASN A 423 34.67 -21.85 -0.40
N ILE A 424 33.83 -21.98 -1.42
CA ILE A 424 32.42 -21.59 -1.36
C ILE A 424 31.69 -22.45 -0.33
N TYR A 425 31.78 -23.78 -0.42
CA TYR A 425 31.12 -24.68 0.54
C TYR A 425 31.57 -24.47 1.97
N LYS A 426 32.86 -24.21 2.20
CA LYS A 426 33.39 -23.87 3.52
C LYS A 426 32.75 -22.59 4.08
N LYS A 427 32.56 -21.56 3.25
CA LYS A 427 31.87 -20.32 3.66
C LYS A 427 30.38 -20.54 3.94
N GLU A 428 29.74 -21.45 3.20
CA GLU A 428 28.34 -21.84 3.40
C GLU A 428 28.14 -22.81 4.59
N GLY A 429 29.21 -23.28 5.24
CA GLY A 429 29.13 -24.26 6.32
C GLY A 429 28.78 -25.69 5.84
N LYS A 430 28.87 -25.97 4.54
CA LYS A 430 28.58 -27.29 3.94
C LYS A 430 29.80 -28.20 4.02
N GLU A 431 30.12 -28.64 5.24
CA GLU A 431 31.34 -29.42 5.52
C GLU A 431 31.41 -30.73 4.72
N THR A 432 30.29 -31.44 4.56
CA THR A 432 30.25 -32.69 3.78
C THR A 432 30.63 -32.47 2.31
N ASP A 433 30.12 -31.41 1.69
CA ASP A 433 30.41 -31.11 0.29
C ASP A 433 31.83 -30.56 0.13
N TYR A 434 32.30 -29.77 1.10
CA TYR A 434 33.70 -29.35 1.17
C TYR A 434 34.64 -30.57 1.16
N GLN A 435 34.41 -31.56 2.03
CA GLN A 435 35.26 -32.75 2.12
C GLN A 435 35.25 -33.57 0.83
N LYS A 436 34.08 -33.76 0.19
CA LYS A 436 33.98 -34.44 -1.12
C LYS A 436 34.83 -33.75 -2.18
N VAL A 437 34.78 -32.42 -2.27
CA VAL A 437 35.58 -31.67 -3.25
C VAL A 437 37.08 -31.75 -2.93
N MET A 438 37.45 -31.73 -1.65
CA MET A 438 38.85 -31.92 -1.24
C MET A 438 39.39 -33.31 -1.57
N GLU A 439 38.55 -34.35 -1.54
CA GLU A 439 38.91 -35.69 -1.97
C GLU A 439 39.21 -35.74 -3.47
N ILE A 440 38.35 -35.15 -4.30
CA ILE A 440 38.58 -35.02 -5.76
C ILE A 440 39.94 -34.35 -6.05
N ILE A 441 40.28 -33.28 -5.33
CA ILE A 441 41.57 -32.61 -5.48
C ILE A 441 42.73 -33.54 -5.13
N ARG A 442 42.61 -34.39 -4.10
CA ARG A 442 43.67 -35.35 -3.73
C ARG A 442 43.85 -36.43 -4.79
N GLU A 443 42.76 -36.88 -5.42
CA GLU A 443 42.82 -37.90 -6.47
C GLU A 443 43.52 -37.42 -7.73
N ILE A 444 43.24 -36.19 -8.19
CA ILE A 444 43.88 -35.62 -9.38
C ILE A 444 45.41 -35.42 -9.21
N ASN A 445 45.84 -35.25 -7.96
CA ASN A 445 47.26 -35.07 -7.59
C ASN A 445 48.03 -36.38 -7.38
N LYS A 446 47.35 -37.54 -7.39
CA LYS A 446 48.01 -38.86 -7.44
C LYS A 446 48.38 -39.20 -8.87
#